data_AF-A0A937THQ2-F1
#
_entry.id   AF-A0A937THQ2-F1
#
_cell.length_a   1.000
_cell.length_b   1.000
_cell.length_c   1.000
_cell.angle_alpha   90.00
_cell.angle_beta   90.00
_cell.angle_gamma   90.00
#
_symmetry.space_group_name_H-M   'P 1'
#
loop_
_entity.id
_entity.type
_entity.pdbx_description
1 polymer ?
#
loop_
_entity_poly.entity_id
_entity_poly.type
_entity_poly.pdbx_seq_one_letter_code
_entity_poly.pdbx_strand_id
1 'polypeptide(L)'
;MPTSEILFIVALAAINLAAGMGLALVISRRLGEIAGVARTPARYAAIVMGVYFLECVAFAAGMATQVFSVGLAVLWGIVFGLWLRAGRPASGIVRTLVLFGVYTSLPTVSFGLLLLLAKWLDGADVMSTVDGAALGILGFVPWPMSTILGFCLVLAAGTLIIKTGVTVGLATAVAGLNGKQGAAQLEQ
;
A
#
# COMPACT_ATOMS: atom_id res chain seq x y z
N MET A 1 -4.67 16.82 -24.43
CA MET A 1 -4.95 16.73 -22.98
C MET A 1 -5.05 18.15 -22.46
N PRO A 2 -6.13 18.51 -21.76
CA PRO A 2 -6.18 19.76 -20.99
C PRO A 2 -5.00 19.87 -20.02
N THR A 3 -4.53 21.09 -19.78
CA THR A 3 -3.37 21.40 -18.92
C THR A 3 -3.53 20.87 -17.49
N SER A 4 -4.76 20.77 -16.99
CA SER A 4 -5.10 20.22 -15.67
C SER A 4 -4.81 18.71 -15.55
N GLU A 5 -5.00 17.93 -16.62
CA GLU A 5 -4.69 16.50 -16.62
C GLU A 5 -3.19 16.24 -16.56
N ILE A 6 -2.41 17.02 -17.32
CA ILE A 6 -0.95 16.94 -17.32
C ILE A 6 -0.42 17.30 -15.93
N LEU A 7 -0.94 18.38 -15.33
CA LEU A 7 -0.57 18.80 -13.98
C LEU A 7 -0.89 17.71 -12.94
N PHE A 8 -2.06 17.09 -13.03
CA PHE A 8 -2.46 15.98 -12.16
C PHE A 8 -1.50 14.79 -12.27
N ILE A 9 -1.18 14.34 -13.49
CA ILE A 9 -0.27 13.21 -13.71
C ILE A 9 1.13 13.52 -13.18
N VAL A 10 1.65 14.72 -13.45
CA VAL A 10 2.98 15.14 -12.98
C VAL A 10 3.00 15.24 -11.45
N ALA A 11 1.98 15.82 -10.83
CA ALA A 11 1.87 15.90 -9.38
C ALA A 11 1.79 14.50 -8.74
N LEU A 12 0.99 13.60 -9.32
CA LEU A 12 0.87 12.22 -8.87
C LEU A 12 2.22 11.49 -8.94
N ALA A 13 2.94 11.62 -10.06
CA ALA A 13 4.25 11.02 -10.24
C ALA A 13 5.26 11.58 -9.23
N ALA A 14 5.32 12.90 -9.07
CA ALA A 14 6.25 13.56 -8.15
C ALA A 14 5.99 13.19 -6.68
N ILE A 15 4.73 13.19 -6.25
CA ILE A 15 4.35 12.83 -4.87
C ILE A 15 4.65 11.36 -4.59
N ASN A 16 4.32 10.45 -5.50
CA ASN A 16 4.64 9.03 -5.31
C ASN A 16 6.14 8.78 -5.31
N LEU A 17 6.90 9.46 -6.17
CA LEU A 17 8.36 9.34 -6.16
C LEU A 17 8.95 9.84 -4.84
N ALA A 18 8.58 11.05 -4.41
CA ALA A 18 9.08 11.64 -3.17
C ALA A 18 8.69 10.83 -1.92
N ALA A 19 7.40 10.50 -1.78
CA ALA A 19 6.89 9.72 -0.65
C ALA A 19 7.43 8.27 -0.69
N GLY A 20 7.48 7.67 -1.88
CA GLY A 20 8.03 6.34 -2.14
C GLY A 20 9.49 6.22 -1.75
N MET A 21 10.33 7.19 -2.14
CA MET A 21 11.74 7.23 -1.77
C MET A 21 11.92 7.53 -0.27
N GLY A 22 11.21 8.51 0.27
CA GLY A 22 11.32 8.91 1.67
C GLY A 22 10.98 7.76 2.62
N LEU A 23 9.86 7.07 2.40
CA LEU A 23 9.44 5.93 3.22
C LEU A 23 10.30 4.68 2.98
N ALA A 24 10.82 4.46 1.77
CA ALA A 24 11.74 3.35 1.51
C ALA A 24 13.00 3.43 2.38
N LEU A 25 13.54 4.63 2.58
CA LEU A 25 14.71 4.84 3.45
C LEU A 25 14.40 4.54 4.91
N VAL A 26 13.21 4.92 5.40
CA VAL A 26 12.80 4.64 6.78
C VAL A 26 12.55 3.15 7.00
N ILE A 27 11.86 2.50 6.06
CA ILE A 27 11.52 1.07 6.14
C ILE A 27 12.77 0.21 6.01
N SER A 28 13.69 0.56 5.10
CA SER A 28 14.92 -0.21 4.88
C SER A 28 15.83 -0.27 6.11
N ARG A 29 15.91 0.82 6.88
CA ARG A 29 16.63 0.86 8.17
C ARG A 29 16.01 -0.11 9.18
N ARG A 30 14.68 -0.07 9.35
CA ARG A 30 13.95 -0.95 10.27
C ARG A 30 14.00 -2.42 9.85
N LEU A 31 13.92 -2.70 8.55
CA LEU A 31 14.05 -4.06 8.03
C LEU A 31 15.44 -4.63 8.29
N GLY A 32 16.51 -3.83 8.16
CA GLY A 32 17.87 -4.24 8.51
C GLY A 32 18.00 -4.67 9.97
N GLU A 33 17.42 -3.90 10.89
CA GLU A 33 17.41 -4.19 12.33
C GLU A 33 16.65 -5.49 12.64
N ILE A 34 15.51 -5.72 11.99
CA ILE A 34 14.62 -6.85 12.27
C ILE A 34 15.12 -8.14 11.62
N ALA A 35 15.55 -8.10 10.37
CA ALA A 35 15.98 -9.29 9.63
C ALA A 35 17.25 -9.93 10.23
N GLY A 36 18.07 -9.16 10.97
CA GLY A 36 19.27 -9.68 11.63
C GLY A 36 20.33 -10.23 10.68
N VAL A 37 20.15 -10.05 9.37
CA VAL A 37 21.14 -10.39 8.34
C VAL A 37 21.96 -9.13 8.08
N ALA A 38 23.29 -9.24 8.19
CA ALA A 38 24.27 -8.20 7.91
C ALA A 38 24.31 -7.81 6.41
N ARG A 39 23.16 -7.38 5.87
CA ARG A 39 23.02 -6.81 4.54
C ARG A 39 23.16 -5.30 4.64
N THR A 40 23.73 -4.71 3.59
CA THR A 40 23.85 -3.26 3.48
C THR A 40 22.47 -2.61 3.45
N PRO A 41 22.26 -1.47 4.14
CA PRO A 41 21.00 -0.72 4.10
C PRO A 41 20.53 -0.40 2.66
N ALA A 42 21.49 -0.19 1.76
CA ALA A 42 21.24 0.05 0.34
C ALA A 42 20.48 -1.11 -0.33
N ARG A 43 20.76 -2.38 0.04
CA ARG A 43 20.06 -3.53 -0.53
C ARG A 43 18.61 -3.59 -0.06
N TYR A 44 18.35 -3.29 1.22
CA TYR A 44 16.97 -3.19 1.72
C TYR A 44 16.22 -2.03 1.07
N ALA A 45 16.88 -0.88 0.86
CA ALA A 45 16.28 0.25 0.15
C ALA A 45 15.92 -0.14 -1.29
N ALA A 46 16.82 -0.81 -2.02
CA ALA A 46 16.55 -1.29 -3.37
C ALA A 46 15.37 -2.27 -3.42
N ILE A 47 15.28 -3.20 -2.46
CA ILE A 47 14.14 -4.13 -2.36
C ILE A 47 12.83 -3.36 -2.15
N VAL A 48 12.79 -2.46 -1.17
CA VAL A 48 11.58 -1.70 -0.83
C VAL A 48 11.15 -0.78 -1.99
N MET A 49 12.10 -0.14 -2.66
CA MET A 49 11.85 0.63 -3.88
C MET A 49 11.31 -0.24 -5.02
N GLY A 50 11.86 -1.45 -5.19
CA GLY A 50 11.37 -2.42 -6.17
C GLY A 50 9.93 -2.86 -5.87
N VAL A 51 9.60 -3.10 -4.60
CA VAL A 51 8.21 -3.38 -4.19
C VAL A 51 7.30 -2.21 -4.57
N TYR A 52 7.71 -0.99 -4.24
CA TYR A 52 6.90 0.19 -4.54
C TYR A 52 6.67 0.40 -6.03
N PHE A 53 7.70 0.16 -6.85
CA PHE A 53 7.57 0.20 -8.29
C PHE A 53 6.54 -0.84 -8.78
N LEU A 54 6.59 -2.07 -8.28
CA LEU A 54 5.61 -3.11 -8.60
C LEU A 54 4.20 -2.72 -8.15
N GLU A 55 4.06 -2.03 -7.02
CA GLU A 55 2.77 -1.51 -6.55
C GLU A 55 2.22 -0.40 -7.45
N CYS A 56 3.07 0.52 -7.91
CA CYS A 56 2.67 1.53 -8.89
C CYS A 56 2.21 0.89 -10.20
N VAL A 57 2.93 -0.13 -10.68
CA VAL A 57 2.54 -0.89 -11.88
C VAL A 57 1.24 -1.66 -11.67
N ALA A 58 1.09 -2.35 -10.54
CA ALA A 58 -0.13 -3.09 -10.21
C ALA A 58 -1.34 -2.17 -10.06
N PHE A 59 -1.15 -0.99 -9.48
CA PHE A 59 -2.17 0.05 -9.39
C PHE A 59 -2.57 0.55 -10.79
N ALA A 60 -1.60 0.89 -11.63
CA ALA A 60 -1.85 1.36 -13.00
C ALA A 60 -2.45 0.27 -13.92
N ALA A 61 -2.05 -0.99 -13.76
CA ALA A 61 -2.62 -2.12 -14.50
C ALA A 61 -4.02 -2.51 -14.01
N GLY A 62 -4.30 -2.27 -12.73
CA GLY A 62 -5.50 -2.69 -12.05
C GLY A 62 -6.62 -1.65 -11.99
N MET A 63 -6.58 -0.58 -12.81
CA MET A 63 -7.47 0.61 -12.81
C MET A 63 -8.99 0.35 -12.95
N ALA A 64 -9.52 -0.55 -12.13
CA ALA A 64 -10.94 -0.82 -11.87
C ALA A 64 -11.16 -1.74 -10.66
N THR A 65 -10.23 -2.65 -10.33
CA THR A 65 -10.56 -3.78 -9.41
C THR A 65 -9.70 -3.90 -8.15
N GLN A 66 -8.58 -3.16 -8.04
CA GLN A 66 -7.60 -3.29 -6.94
C GLN A 66 -7.04 -4.72 -6.73
N VAL A 67 -7.42 -5.69 -7.57
CA VAL A 67 -7.11 -7.12 -7.38
C VAL A 67 -5.61 -7.38 -7.39
N PHE A 68 -4.87 -6.76 -8.31
CA PHE A 68 -3.42 -6.93 -8.37
C PHE A 68 -2.71 -6.34 -7.14
N SER A 69 -3.16 -5.17 -6.68
CA SER A 69 -2.63 -4.50 -5.49
C SER A 69 -2.88 -5.33 -4.21
N VAL A 70 -4.05 -5.94 -4.09
CA VAL A 70 -4.36 -6.88 -3.00
C VAL A 70 -3.57 -8.19 -3.13
N GLY A 71 -3.42 -8.71 -4.35
CA GLY A 71 -2.60 -9.89 -4.62
C GLY A 71 -1.13 -9.69 -4.22
N LEU A 72 -0.56 -8.50 -4.49
CA LEU A 72 0.76 -8.14 -4.00
C LEU A 72 0.81 -8.09 -2.47
N ALA A 73 -0.22 -7.58 -1.79
CA ALA A 73 -0.26 -7.61 -0.32
C ALA A 73 -0.20 -9.06 0.23
N VAL A 74 -0.86 -10.02 -0.44
CA VAL A 74 -0.74 -11.45 -0.10
C VAL A 74 0.68 -11.96 -0.30
N LEU A 75 1.27 -11.69 -1.48
CA LEU A 75 2.64 -12.09 -1.80
C LEU A 75 3.64 -11.54 -0.77
N TRP A 76 3.56 -10.25 -0.47
CA TRP A 76 4.45 -9.61 0.50
C TRP A 76 4.22 -10.13 1.91
N GLY A 77 2.97 -10.36 2.32
CA GLY A 77 2.66 -11.01 3.60
C GLY A 77 3.39 -12.34 3.76
N ILE A 78 3.34 -13.20 2.74
CA ILE A 78 4.06 -14.49 2.75
C ILE A 78 5.58 -14.28 2.77
N VAL A 79 6.12 -13.45 1.88
CA VAL A 79 7.56 -13.19 1.77
C VAL A 79 8.12 -12.65 3.09
N PHE A 80 7.45 -11.67 3.72
CA PHE A 80 7.89 -11.15 5.02
C PHE A 80 7.72 -12.18 6.12
N GLY A 81 6.64 -12.96 6.15
CA GLY A 81 6.47 -14.00 7.16
C GLY A 81 7.55 -15.08 7.11
N LEU A 82 8.01 -15.45 5.92
CA LEU A 82 9.17 -16.35 5.74
C LEU A 82 10.49 -15.69 6.13
N TRP A 83 10.62 -14.37 5.90
CA TRP A 83 11.87 -13.65 6.16
C TRP A 83 12.06 -13.27 7.64
N LEU A 84 10.97 -13.08 8.38
CA LEU A 84 10.99 -12.72 9.80
C LEU A 84 11.42 -13.93 10.64
N ARG A 85 12.62 -13.83 11.25
CA ARG A 85 13.16 -14.86 12.14
C ARG A 85 12.50 -14.83 13.52
N ALA A 86 12.25 -16.01 14.08
CA ALA A 86 11.85 -16.19 15.47
C ALA A 86 12.95 -15.62 16.40
N GLY A 87 12.58 -14.72 17.33
CA GLY A 87 13.50 -14.14 18.32
C GLY A 87 13.51 -12.62 18.41
N ARG A 88 12.79 -11.90 17.53
CA ARG A 88 12.60 -10.44 17.64
C ARG A 88 11.27 -10.09 18.31
N PRO A 89 11.19 -8.94 19.03
CA PRO A 89 9.96 -8.53 19.69
C PRO A 89 8.83 -8.31 18.67
N ALA A 90 7.70 -8.98 18.89
CA ALA A 90 6.54 -8.96 18.00
C ALA A 90 6.04 -7.53 17.71
N SER A 91 6.14 -6.62 18.68
CA SER A 91 5.75 -5.21 18.51
C SER A 91 6.56 -4.48 17.42
N GLY A 92 7.87 -4.75 17.32
CA GLY A 92 8.73 -4.14 16.30
C GLY A 92 8.43 -4.67 14.89
N ILE A 93 8.14 -5.97 14.80
CA ILE A 93 7.73 -6.65 13.56
C ILE A 93 6.40 -6.09 13.07
N VAL A 94 5.37 -6.08 13.92
CA VAL A 94 4.04 -5.58 13.56
C VAL A 94 4.10 -4.13 13.14
N ARG A 95 4.83 -3.27 13.86
CA ARG A 95 4.98 -1.85 13.49
C ARG A 95 5.63 -1.67 12.12
N THR A 96 6.59 -2.52 11.76
CA THR A 96 7.26 -2.45 10.45
C THR A 96 6.36 -2.96 9.34
N LEU A 97 5.60 -4.04 9.58
CA LEU A 97 4.60 -4.55 8.65
C LEU A 97 3.44 -3.56 8.43
N VAL A 98 3.00 -2.86 9.48
CA VAL A 98 2.01 -1.78 9.37
C VAL A 98 2.57 -0.63 8.52
N LEU A 99 3.80 -0.18 8.80
CA LEU A 99 4.44 0.86 8.01
C LEU A 99 4.60 0.44 6.54
N PHE A 100 4.91 -0.83 6.30
CA PHE A 100 4.98 -1.40 4.96
C PHE A 100 3.61 -1.48 4.26
N GLY A 101 2.54 -1.84 4.98
CA GLY A 101 1.17 -1.79 4.48
C GLY A 101 0.75 -0.37 4.08
N VAL A 102 1.07 0.63 4.90
CA VAL A 102 0.86 2.05 4.58
C VAL A 102 1.65 2.45 3.34
N TYR A 103 2.92 2.06 3.29
CA TYR A 103 3.82 2.36 2.17
C TYR A 103 3.31 1.82 0.83
N THR A 104 2.92 0.56 0.79
CA THR A 104 2.38 -0.10 -0.41
C THR A 104 0.98 0.41 -0.80
N SER A 105 0.33 1.18 0.06
CA SER A 105 -0.98 1.80 -0.21
C SER A 105 -0.86 3.22 -0.75
N LEU A 106 0.33 3.85 -0.71
CA LEU A 106 0.51 5.23 -1.16
C LEU A 106 0.06 5.50 -2.61
N PRO A 107 0.27 4.61 -3.60
CA PRO A 107 -0.19 4.87 -4.96
C PRO A 107 -1.71 5.11 -5.01
N THR A 108 -2.47 4.25 -4.34
CA THR A 108 -3.93 4.39 -4.28
C THR A 108 -4.36 5.60 -3.45
N VAL A 109 -3.73 5.83 -2.30
CA VAL A 109 -4.07 6.96 -1.41
C VAL A 109 -3.76 8.30 -2.09
N SER A 110 -2.58 8.45 -2.69
CA SER A 110 -2.18 9.67 -3.38
C SER A 110 -3.06 9.93 -4.60
N PHE A 111 -3.43 8.89 -5.35
CA PHE A 111 -4.40 9.01 -6.45
C PHE A 111 -5.75 9.53 -5.95
N GLY A 112 -6.33 8.91 -4.90
CA GLY A 112 -7.62 9.34 -4.37
C GLY A 112 -7.61 10.78 -3.86
N LEU A 113 -6.55 11.18 -3.14
CA LEU A 113 -6.41 12.55 -2.63
C LEU A 113 -6.21 13.57 -3.74
N LEU A 114 -5.35 13.29 -4.72
CA LEU A 114 -5.11 14.21 -5.82
C LEU A 114 -6.31 14.30 -6.76
N LEU A 115 -7.04 13.20 -6.98
CA LEU A 115 -8.25 13.22 -7.80
C LEU A 115 -9.32 14.07 -7.12
N LEU A 116 -9.50 13.90 -5.82
CA LEU A 116 -10.42 14.71 -5.03
C LEU A 116 -10.04 16.20 -5.09
N LEU A 117 -8.76 16.52 -4.88
CA LEU A 117 -8.26 17.88 -4.93
C LEU A 117 -8.44 18.50 -6.32
N ALA A 118 -8.10 17.77 -7.39
CA ALA A 118 -8.25 18.25 -8.76
C ALA A 118 -9.73 18.55 -9.07
N LYS A 119 -10.65 17.65 -8.70
CA LYS A 119 -12.09 17.85 -8.95
C LYS A 119 -12.67 18.99 -8.15
N TRP A 120 -12.22 19.16 -6.91
CA TRP A 120 -12.62 20.29 -6.09
C TRP A 120 -12.13 21.63 -6.66
N LEU A 121 -10.90 21.69 -7.18
CA LEU A 121 -10.35 22.89 -7.83
C LEU A 121 -11.00 23.20 -9.19
N ASP A 122 -11.46 22.18 -9.92
CA ASP A 122 -12.25 22.32 -11.14
C ASP A 122 -13.70 22.80 -10.86
N GLY A 123 -14.09 22.95 -9.59
CA GLY A 123 -15.42 23.42 -9.20
C GLY A 123 -16.50 22.34 -9.18
N ALA A 124 -16.13 21.06 -9.27
CA ALA A 124 -17.09 19.96 -9.14
C ALA A 124 -17.62 19.87 -7.70
N ASP A 125 -18.90 19.54 -7.55
CA ASP A 125 -19.46 19.20 -6.26
C ASP A 125 -19.04 17.77 -5.90
N VAL A 126 -18.01 17.66 -5.06
CA VAL A 126 -17.45 16.37 -4.64
C VAL A 126 -18.44 15.49 -3.85
N MET A 127 -19.55 16.07 -3.39
CA MET A 127 -20.66 15.38 -2.72
C MET A 127 -21.82 15.04 -3.67
N SER A 128 -21.77 15.49 -4.93
CA SER A 128 -22.76 15.19 -5.95
C SER A 128 -22.57 13.79 -6.53
N THR A 129 -23.67 13.04 -6.62
CA THR A 129 -23.71 11.76 -7.33
C THR A 129 -23.72 11.93 -8.84
N VAL A 130 -24.13 13.09 -9.35
CA VAL A 130 -24.14 13.41 -10.79
C VAL A 130 -22.71 13.60 -11.27
N ASP A 131 -21.91 14.39 -10.54
CA ASP A 131 -20.50 14.61 -10.86
C ASP A 131 -19.69 13.33 -10.65
N GLY A 132 -20.06 12.51 -9.64
CA GLY A 132 -19.49 11.18 -9.47
C GLY A 132 -19.76 10.25 -10.65
N ALA A 133 -21.01 10.20 -11.14
CA ALA A 133 -21.39 9.41 -12.30
C ALA A 133 -20.65 9.84 -13.57
N ALA A 134 -20.37 11.14 -13.74
CA ALA A 134 -19.57 11.65 -14.85
C ALA A 134 -18.11 11.15 -14.83
N LEU A 135 -17.59 10.74 -13.67
CA LEU A 135 -16.28 10.08 -13.52
C LEU A 135 -16.35 8.55 -13.67
N GLY A 136 -17.52 8.00 -13.96
CA GLY A 136 -17.74 6.55 -14.04
C GLY A 136 -17.91 5.87 -12.68
N ILE A 137 -18.17 6.63 -11.61
CA ILE A 137 -18.52 6.05 -10.31
C ILE A 137 -19.92 5.43 -10.42
N LEU A 138 -20.03 4.17 -10.02
CA LEU A 138 -21.24 3.38 -10.20
C LEU A 138 -22.38 3.92 -9.32
N GLY A 139 -23.46 4.37 -9.96
CA GLY A 139 -24.62 4.96 -9.29
C GLY A 139 -25.43 4.01 -8.40
N PHE A 140 -25.20 2.69 -8.49
CA PHE A 140 -25.86 1.72 -7.63
C PHE A 140 -25.23 1.61 -6.23
N VAL A 141 -24.07 2.23 -5.99
CA VAL A 141 -23.41 2.24 -4.69
C VAL A 141 -24.11 3.28 -3.78
N PRO A 142 -24.45 2.93 -2.52
CA PRO A 142 -25.21 3.85 -1.67
C PRO A 142 -24.41 5.11 -1.34
N TRP A 143 -25.11 6.23 -1.19
CA TRP A 143 -24.52 7.47 -0.70
C TRP A 143 -23.93 7.25 0.71
N PRO A 144 -22.73 7.78 1.02
CA PRO A 144 -21.93 8.72 0.23
C PRO A 144 -20.97 8.08 -0.78
N MET A 145 -20.91 6.75 -0.92
CA MET A 145 -19.89 6.07 -1.72
C MET A 145 -20.03 6.27 -3.25
N SER A 146 -21.21 6.71 -3.71
CA SER A 146 -21.44 7.12 -5.10
C SER A 146 -20.99 8.56 -5.42
N THR A 147 -20.48 9.32 -4.45
CA THR A 147 -19.91 10.66 -4.67
C THR A 147 -18.40 10.57 -4.91
N ILE A 148 -17.80 11.65 -5.43
CA ILE A 148 -16.34 11.72 -5.65
C ILE A 148 -15.60 11.58 -4.32
N LEU A 149 -16.05 12.30 -3.28
CA LEU A 149 -15.46 12.23 -1.95
C LEU A 149 -15.57 10.82 -1.36
N GLY A 150 -16.78 10.23 -1.37
CA GLY A 150 -17.00 8.92 -0.78
C GLY A 150 -16.23 7.82 -1.51
N PHE A 151 -16.18 7.87 -2.84
CA PHE A 151 -15.38 6.94 -3.64
C PHE A 151 -13.89 7.05 -3.29
N CYS A 152 -13.31 8.26 -3.31
CA CYS A 152 -11.90 8.45 -3.00
C CYS A 152 -11.55 8.01 -1.56
N LEU A 153 -12.43 8.31 -0.59
CA LEU A 153 -12.24 7.90 0.80
C LEU A 153 -12.30 6.38 0.97
N VAL A 154 -13.32 5.72 0.41
CA VAL A 154 -13.46 4.26 0.48
C VAL A 154 -12.31 3.57 -0.25
N LEU A 155 -11.90 4.08 -1.40
CA LEU A 155 -10.77 3.56 -2.15
C LEU A 155 -9.47 3.65 -1.34
N ALA A 156 -9.17 4.83 -0.78
CA ALA A 156 -7.95 5.06 0.00
C ALA A 156 -7.95 4.27 1.32
N ALA A 157 -9.02 4.39 2.12
CA ALA A 157 -9.14 3.72 3.40
C ALA A 157 -9.27 2.21 3.25
N GLY A 158 -10.10 1.74 2.30
CA GLY A 158 -10.27 0.33 2.01
C GLY A 158 -8.96 -0.33 1.58
N THR A 159 -8.23 0.30 0.66
CA THR A 159 -6.90 -0.19 0.24
C THR A 159 -5.94 -0.25 1.42
N LEU A 160 -5.87 0.83 2.21
CA LEU A 160 -4.98 0.90 3.38
C LEU A 160 -5.30 -0.21 4.40
N ILE A 161 -6.57 -0.36 4.78
CA ILE A 161 -7.02 -1.33 5.79
C ILE A 161 -6.81 -2.75 5.27
N ILE A 162 -7.27 -3.06 4.05
CA ILE A 162 -7.19 -4.41 3.49
C ILE A 162 -5.74 -4.82 3.29
N LYS A 163 -4.92 -3.99 2.62
CA LYS A 163 -3.51 -4.34 2.35
C LYS A 163 -2.72 -4.47 3.64
N THR A 164 -2.91 -3.55 4.58
CA THR A 164 -2.22 -3.62 5.88
C THR A 164 -2.65 -4.85 6.65
N GLY A 165 -3.96 -5.11 6.76
CA GLY A 165 -4.51 -6.26 7.46
C GLY A 165 -4.04 -7.59 6.87
N VAL A 166 -4.10 -7.74 5.54
CA VAL A 166 -3.64 -8.93 4.81
C VAL A 166 -2.14 -9.12 5.00
N THR A 167 -1.33 -8.08 4.79
CA THR A 167 0.13 -8.18 4.91
C THR A 167 0.54 -8.56 6.33
N VAL A 168 -0.01 -7.86 7.34
CA VAL A 168 0.31 -8.12 8.75
C VAL A 168 -0.19 -9.50 9.16
N GLY A 169 -1.45 -9.83 8.85
CA GLY A 169 -2.07 -11.11 9.20
C GLY A 169 -1.33 -12.31 8.61
N LEU A 170 -1.00 -12.29 7.31
CA LEU A 170 -0.26 -13.37 6.67
C LEU A 170 1.18 -13.46 7.15
N ALA A 171 1.88 -12.32 7.28
CA ALA A 171 3.26 -12.35 7.75
C ALA A 171 3.38 -12.90 9.18
N THR A 172 2.46 -12.51 10.07
CA THR A 172 2.43 -13.03 11.44
C THR A 172 2.03 -14.50 11.50
N ALA A 173 1.05 -14.93 10.70
CA ALA A 173 0.65 -16.34 10.63
C ALA A 173 1.80 -17.23 10.14
N VAL A 174 2.44 -16.85 9.03
CA VAL A 174 3.56 -17.60 8.44
C VAL A 174 4.77 -17.62 9.39
N ALA A 175 5.11 -16.48 10.02
CA ALA A 175 6.19 -16.44 11.01
C ALA A 175 5.89 -17.35 12.22
N GLY A 176 4.63 -17.41 12.66
CA GLY A 176 4.21 -18.31 13.74
C GLY A 176 4.34 -19.79 13.39
N LEU A 177 4.06 -20.18 12.14
CA LEU A 177 4.26 -21.55 11.66
C LEU A 177 5.74 -21.94 11.63
N ASN A 178 6.61 -21.04 11.15
CA ASN A 178 8.06 -21.26 11.13
C ASN A 178 8.64 -21.43 12.54
N GLY A 179 8.14 -20.66 13.51
CA GLY A 179 8.56 -20.80 14.91
C GLY A 179 8.22 -22.17 15.51
N LYS A 180 7.04 -22.73 15.20
CA LYS A 180 6.63 -24.05 15.67
C LYS A 180 7.45 -25.18 15.04
N GLN A 181 7.74 -25.10 13.75
CA GLN A 181 8.55 -26.10 13.04
C GLN A 181 9.99 -26.13 13.56
N GLY A 182 10.59 -24.96 13.80
CA GLY A 182 11.95 -24.88 14.36
C GLY A 182 12.05 -25.44 15.78
N ALA A 183 11.01 -25.28 16.60
CA ALA A 183 10.97 -25.85 17.96
C ALA A 183 10.86 -27.40 17.91
N ALA A 184 10.00 -27.95 17.05
CA ALA A 184 9.82 -29.39 16.90
C ALA A 184 11.08 -30.12 16.39
N GLN A 185 11.95 -29.43 15.62
CA GLN A 185 13.22 -29.99 15.14
C GLN A 185 14.33 -30.03 16.20
N LEU A 186 14.22 -29.26 17.29
CA LEU A 186 15.21 -29.25 18.38
C LEU A 186 14.90 -30.30 19.46
N GLU A 187 13.72 -30.91 19.42
CA GLU A 187 13.27 -31.97 20.33
C GLU A 187 13.51 -33.39 19.79
N GLN A 188 14.10 -33.51 18.59
CA GLN A 188 14.53 -34.77 17.96
C GLN A 188 16.06 -34.90 17.96
#